data_AF-A0A369CBS7-F1
#
_entry.id   AF-A0A369CBS7-F1
#
_cell.length_a   1.000
_cell.length_b   1.000
_cell.length_c   1.000
_cell.angle_alpha   90.00
_cell.angle_beta   90.00
_cell.angle_gamma   90.00
#
_symmetry.space_group_name_H-M   'P 1'
#
loop_
_entity.id
_entity.type
_entity.pdbx_description
1 polymer ?
#
loop_
_entity_poly.entity_id
_entity_poly.type
_entity_poly.pdbx_seq_one_letter_code
_entity_poly.pdbx_strand_id
1 'polypeptide(L)' 'MLRQRFDRAVIDGLLDLAWWEWDHERLRRALPDFRRLDAGDFLRKYAGR' A
#
# COMPACT_ATOMS: atom_id res chain seq x y z
N MET A 1 -5.74 -14.10 20.18
CA MET A 1 -6.49 -14.12 18.91
C MET A 1 -5.82 -13.16 17.95
N LEU A 2 -5.46 -13.61 16.74
CA LEU A 2 -4.86 -12.74 15.73
C LEU A 2 -5.99 -12.05 14.96
N ARG A 3 -6.01 -10.71 14.92
CA ARG A 3 -7.01 -9.93 14.18
C ARG A 3 -6.38 -9.34 12.93
N GLN A 4 -7.06 -9.41 11.80
CA GLN A 4 -6.61 -8.74 10.58
C GLN A 4 -6.59 -7.23 10.81
N ARG A 5 -5.48 -6.58 10.44
CA ARG A 5 -5.31 -5.13 10.60
C ARG A 5 -6.08 -4.34 9.54
N PHE A 6 -6.33 -4.96 8.39
CA PHE A 6 -6.99 -4.36 7.24
C PHE A 6 -7.98 -5.34 6.63
N ASP A 7 -8.90 -4.81 5.83
CA ASP A 7 -9.86 -5.59 5.08
C ASP A 7 -9.17 -6.45 4.00
N ARG A 8 -9.82 -7.53 3.58
CA ARG A 8 -9.20 -8.50 2.67
C ARG A 8 -8.88 -7.89 1.31
N ALA A 9 -9.75 -7.00 0.82
CA ALA A 9 -9.52 -6.28 -0.43
C ALA A 9 -8.28 -5.37 -0.37
N VAL A 10 -8.02 -4.76 0.79
CA VAL A 10 -6.84 -3.91 1.01
C VAL A 10 -5.58 -4.77 1.08
N ILE A 11 -5.65 -5.92 1.74
CA ILE A 11 -4.52 -6.85 1.79
C ILE A 11 -4.17 -7.32 0.38
N ASP A 12 -5.16 -7.74 -0.41
CA ASP A 12 -4.95 -8.24 -1.77
C ASP A 12 -4.32 -7.17 -2.68
N GLY A 13 -4.83 -5.94 -2.63
CA GLY A 13 -4.26 -4.82 -3.37
C GLY A 13 -2.83 -4.48 -2.93
N LEU A 14 -2.51 -4.56 -1.64
CA LEU A 14 -1.16 -4.30 -1.15
C LEU A 14 -0.18 -5.39 -1.58
N LEU A 15 -0.68 -6.63 -1.71
CA LEU A 15 0.09 -7.75 -2.22
C LEU A 15 0.35 -7.62 -3.73
N ASP A 16 -0.67 -7.30 -4.51
CA ASP A 16 -0.56 -7.07 -5.96
C ASP A 16 0.37 -5.90 -6.29
N LEU A 17 0.30 -4.83 -5.49
CA LEU A 17 1.15 -3.66 -5.65
C LEU A 17 2.65 -3.97 -5.41
N ALA A 18 2.93 -5.00 -4.60
CA ALA A 18 4.26 -5.47 -4.23
C ALA A 18 5.23 -4.31 -3.94
N TRP A 19 4.80 -3.36 -3.10
CA TRP A 19 5.52 -2.10 -2.87
C TRP A 19 6.94 -2.29 -2.31
N TRP A 20 7.21 -3.45 -1.71
CA TRP A 20 8.54 -3.85 -1.24
C TRP A 20 9.53 -4.17 -2.37
N GLU A 21 9.05 -4.48 -3.58
CA GLU A 21 9.89 -4.68 -4.77
C GLU A 21 10.20 -3.38 -5.51
N TRP A 22 9.68 -2.25 -5.03
CA TRP A 22 9.93 -0.97 -5.66
C TRP A 22 11.37 -0.52 -5.49
N ASP A 23 11.88 0.17 -6.52
CA ASP A 23 13.17 0.83 -6.45
C ASP A 23 13.23 1.84 -5.29
N HIS A 24 14.41 2.02 -4.71
CA HIS A 24 14.66 2.90 -3.57
C HIS A 24 14.13 4.32 -3.78
N GLU A 25 14.24 4.86 -4.99
CA GLU A 25 13.71 6.20 -5.29
C GLU A 25 12.18 6.24 -5.27
N ARG A 26 11.54 5.21 -5.82
CA ARG A 26 10.07 5.09 -5.85
C ARG A 26 9.53 4.91 -4.44
N LEU A 27 10.16 4.06 -3.64
CA LEU A 27 9.82 3.85 -2.23
C LEU A 27 9.98 5.17 -1.44
N ARG A 28 11.08 5.91 -1.67
CA ARG A 28 11.29 7.22 -1.03
C ARG A 28 10.21 8.23 -1.35
N ARG A 29 9.74 8.28 -2.60
CA ARG A 29 8.65 9.17 -3.00
C ARG A 29 7.31 8.77 -2.38
N ALA A 30 7.10 7.49 -2.13
CA ALA A 30 5.87 6.96 -1.53
C ALA A 30 5.84 7.01 0.00
N LEU A 31 6.99 7.14 0.68
CA LEU A 31 7.07 7.31 2.15
C LEU A 31 6.13 8.40 2.73
N PRO A 32 6.07 9.63 2.19
CA PRO A 32 5.12 10.62 2.69
C PRO A 32 3.67 10.21 2.48
N ASP A 33 3.36 9.49 1.40
CA ASP A 33 2.02 8.96 1.15
C ASP A 33 1.67 7.83 2.14
N PHE A 34 2.59 6.93 2.48
CA PHE A 34 2.38 5.93 3.55
C PHE A 34 2.06 6.53 4.91
N ARG A 35 2.57 7.74 5.20
CA ARG A 35 2.34 8.43 6.48
C ARG A 35 1.08 9.29 6.48
N ARG A 36 0.59 9.68 5.30
CA ARG A 36 -0.54 10.62 5.14
C ARG A 36 -1.81 9.95 4.66
N LEU A 37 -1.70 8.85 3.92
CA LEU A 37 -2.82 8.11 3.35
C LEU A 37 -3.07 6.84 4.13
N ASP A 38 -4.35 6.50 4.28
CA ASP A 38 -4.76 5.19 4.74
C ASP A 38 -4.51 4.13 3.65
N ALA A 39 -4.46 2.86 4.05
CA ALA A 39 -4.11 1.77 3.13
C ALA A 39 -5.05 1.69 1.92
N GLY A 40 -6.33 2.03 2.07
CA GLY A 40 -7.29 2.11 0.96
C GLY A 40 -7.00 3.25 -0.02
N ASP A 41 -6.68 4.45 0.47
CA ASP A 41 -6.32 5.59 -0.39
C ASP A 41 -4.99 5.39 -1.10
N PHE A 42 -4.03 4.78 -0.40
CA PHE A 42 -2.75 4.39 -1.00
C PHE A 42 -2.97 3.44 -2.19
N LEU A 43 -3.79 2.40 -2.01
CA LEU A 43 -4.14 1.50 -3.11
C LEU A 43 -4.86 2.21 -4.24
N ARG A 44 -5.79 3.10 -3.93
CA ARG A 44 -6.50 3.85 -4.97
C ARG A 44 -5.56 4.74 -5.81
N LYS A 45 -4.50 5.25 -5.21
CA LYS A 45 -3.47 6.09 -5.87
C LYS A 45 -2.45 5.27 -6.67
N TYR A 46 -2.07 4.09 -6.19
CA TYR A 46 -0.94 3.32 -6.73
C TYR A 46 -1.30 2.01 -7.45
N ALA A 47 -2.41 1.37 -7.07
CA ALA A 47 -2.95 0.16 -7.68
C ALA A 47 -4.10 0.46 -8.68
N GLY A 48 -4.53 1.73 -8.81
CA GLY A 48 -5.53 2.14 -9.78
C GLY A 48 -5.03 2.03 -11.21
N ARG A 49 -5.33 0.91 -11.85
CA ARG A 49 -5.32 0.76 -13.31
C ARG A 49 -6.72 0.54 -13.83
#